data_AF-A0A9D6SUK3-F1
#
_entry.id   AF-A0A9D6SUK3-F1
#
_cell.length_a   1.000
_cell.length_b   1.000
_cell.length_c   1.000
_cell.angle_alpha   90.00
_cell.angle_beta   90.00
_cell.angle_gamma   90.00
#
_symmetry.space_group_name_H-M   'P 1'
#
loop_
_entity.id
_entity.type
_entity.pdbx_description
1 polymer ?
#
loop_
_entity_poly.entity_id
_entity_poly.type
_entity_poly.pdbx_seq_one_letter_code
_entity_poly.pdbx_strand_id
1 'polypeptide(L)'
;MKLLIVLASLLLGSLILPACSPGGATPVEGREIKVTGGSYRDITPAELKSMLGNKDFNLVNVHIPYAGEIPGTDSFVPYNEIEPNLSRLPQDKAAKMVIYCRSGYMSGIAAETL
;
A
#
# COMPACT_ATOMS: atom_id res chain seq x y z
N MET A 1 -17.95 -64.54 -9.32
CA MET A 1 -17.27 -65.30 -8.25
C MET A 1 -16.15 -66.12 -8.89
N LYS A 2 -15.02 -66.22 -8.18
CA LYS A 2 -13.71 -66.79 -8.55
C LYS A 2 -12.76 -65.77 -9.17
N LEU A 3 -11.50 -65.66 -8.76
CA LEU A 3 -10.78 -66.00 -7.52
C LEU A 3 -9.41 -65.35 -7.72
N LEU A 4 -8.80 -64.88 -6.64
CA LEU A 4 -7.50 -64.22 -6.57
C LEU A 4 -6.37 -64.96 -7.30
N ILE A 5 -5.47 -64.23 -7.98
CA ILE A 5 -4.03 -64.55 -8.03
C ILE A 5 -3.22 -63.25 -7.92
N VAL A 6 -2.38 -63.26 -6.89
CA VAL A 6 -1.34 -62.34 -6.44
C VAL A 6 -0.23 -62.24 -7.49
N LEU A 7 0.40 -61.07 -7.69
CA LEU A 7 1.87 -60.92 -7.69
C LEU A 7 2.31 -59.46 -7.95
N ALA A 8 2.92 -58.89 -6.92
CA ALA A 8 4.12 -58.06 -6.95
C ALA A 8 4.42 -57.25 -8.21
N SER A 9 4.36 -55.91 -8.12
CA SER A 9 5.23 -55.03 -8.91
C SER A 9 5.37 -53.66 -8.27
N LEU A 10 6.59 -53.42 -7.77
CA LEU A 10 7.27 -52.12 -7.68
C LEU A 10 6.56 -50.98 -6.95
N LEU A 11 6.89 -50.84 -5.67
CA LEU A 11 7.05 -49.53 -5.04
C LEU A 11 8.12 -48.75 -5.83
N LEU A 12 7.70 -47.94 -6.81
CA LEU A 12 8.50 -46.83 -7.28
C LEU A 12 8.21 -45.63 -6.38
N GLY A 13 8.92 -45.58 -5.26
CA GLY A 13 8.93 -44.42 -4.37
C GLY A 13 9.49 -43.23 -5.12
N SER A 14 8.59 -42.40 -5.67
CA SER A 14 8.95 -41.08 -6.17
C SER A 14 9.32 -40.23 -4.95
N LEU A 15 10.62 -40.08 -4.72
CA LEU A 15 11.19 -39.20 -3.72
C LEU A 15 10.98 -37.76 -4.19
N ILE A 16 9.81 -37.21 -3.89
CA ILE A 16 9.50 -35.81 -4.18
C ILE A 16 10.32 -34.97 -3.19
N LEU A 17 11.45 -34.45 -3.65
CA LEU A 17 12.19 -33.42 -2.91
C LEU A 17 11.31 -32.16 -2.87
N PRO A 18 10.88 -31.67 -1.69
CA PRO A 18 10.27 -30.37 -1.62
C PRO A 18 11.34 -29.34 -2.00
N ALA A 19 11.21 -28.77 -3.20
CA ALA A 19 12.01 -27.63 -3.62
C ALA A 19 11.82 -26.51 -2.60
N CYS A 20 12.91 -26.05 -2.00
CA CYS A 20 12.91 -24.86 -1.18
C CYS A 20 12.37 -23.69 -2.03
N SER A 21 11.16 -23.23 -1.72
CA SER A 21 10.68 -21.95 -2.25
C SER A 21 11.62 -20.85 -1.74
N PRO A 22 12.20 -20.02 -2.62
CA PRO A 22 12.83 -18.79 -2.16
C PRO A 22 11.71 -17.98 -1.50
N GLY A 23 11.93 -17.54 -0.26
CA GLY A 23 11.02 -16.69 0.47
C GLY A 23 10.75 -15.42 -0.32
N GLY A 24 9.71 -15.47 -1.16
CA GLY A 24 9.16 -14.30 -1.82
C GLY A 24 8.59 -13.44 -0.72
N ALA A 25 9.25 -12.30 -0.46
CA ALA A 25 8.65 -11.24 0.31
C ALA A 25 7.30 -10.95 -0.33
N THR A 26 6.21 -11.34 0.35
CA THR A 26 4.87 -10.96 -0.06
C THR A 26 4.86 -9.44 -0.19
N PRO A 27 4.44 -8.88 -1.33
CA PRO A 27 4.22 -7.44 -1.43
C PRO A 27 3.38 -7.02 -0.24
N VAL A 28 3.92 -6.14 0.60
CA VAL A 28 3.13 -5.52 1.67
C VAL A 28 2.17 -4.61 0.93
N GLU A 29 0.93 -5.07 0.74
CA GLU A 29 -0.11 -4.29 0.11
C GLU A 29 -0.59 -3.18 1.05
N GLY A 30 -1.06 -2.08 0.48
CA GLY A 30 -1.65 -1.00 1.23
C GLY A 30 -2.90 -1.48 1.97
N ARG A 31 -3.11 -0.95 3.17
CA ARG A 31 -4.20 -1.36 4.08
C ARG A 31 -5.23 -0.27 4.23
N GLU A 32 -6.48 -0.66 4.47
CA GLU A 32 -7.52 0.29 4.85
C GLU A 32 -7.41 0.61 6.34
N ILE A 33 -7.43 1.90 6.69
CA ILE A 33 -7.48 2.43 8.04
C ILE A 33 -8.85 3.04 8.28
N LYS A 34 -9.53 2.61 9.35
CA LYS A 34 -10.80 3.20 9.79
C LYS A 34 -10.53 4.32 10.76
N VAL A 35 -11.23 5.43 10.60
CA VAL A 35 -11.17 6.62 11.47
C VAL A 35 -12.58 7.07 11.85
N THR A 36 -12.70 7.99 12.79
CA THR A 36 -14.00 8.61 13.09
C THR A 36 -14.46 9.40 11.87
N GLY A 37 -15.59 9.03 11.28
CA GLY A 37 -16.16 9.75 10.13
C GLY A 37 -15.79 9.19 8.76
N GLY A 38 -14.93 8.16 8.67
CA GLY A 38 -14.57 7.58 7.37
C GLY A 38 -13.48 6.52 7.40
N SER A 39 -12.80 6.37 6.27
CA SER A 39 -11.62 5.53 6.13
C SER A 39 -10.68 6.09 5.07
N TYR A 40 -9.40 5.75 5.20
CA TYR A 40 -8.38 6.04 4.18
C TYR A 40 -7.54 4.79 3.90
N ARG A 41 -6.81 4.80 2.79
CA ARG A 41 -5.85 3.74 2.46
C ARG A 41 -4.43 4.18 2.79
N ASP A 42 -3.78 3.45 3.68
CA ASP A 42 -2.36 3.56 3.98
C ASP A 42 -1.59 2.75 2.94
N ILE A 43 -0.93 3.44 2.01
CA ILE A 43 -0.21 2.84 0.88
C ILE A 43 1.30 2.78 1.13
N THR A 44 1.95 1.78 0.57
CA THR A 44 3.40 1.63 0.67
C THR A 44 4.15 2.55 -0.28
N PRO A 45 5.44 2.84 -0.03
CA PRO A 45 6.28 3.57 -0.98
C PRO A 45 6.36 2.91 -2.37
N ALA A 46 6.29 1.58 -2.45
CA ALA A 46 6.31 0.85 -3.72
C ALA A 46 5.01 1.06 -4.53
N GLU A 47 3.86 1.06 -3.86
CA GLU A 47 2.58 1.40 -4.48
C GLU A 47 2.57 2.86 -4.95
N LEU A 48 3.00 3.81 -4.10
CA LEU A 48 3.10 5.22 -4.49
C LEU A 48 4.00 5.39 -5.73
N LYS A 49 5.17 4.75 -5.76
CA LYS A 49 6.07 4.79 -6.93
C LYS A 49 5.37 4.29 -8.19
N SER A 50 4.56 3.23 -8.09
CA SER A 50 3.81 2.69 -9.22
C SER A 50 2.69 3.64 -9.66
N MET A 51 1.98 4.24 -8.70
CA MET A 51 0.94 5.22 -8.94
C MET A 51 1.47 6.49 -9.64
N LEU A 52 2.68 6.94 -9.30
CA LEU A 52 3.32 8.09 -9.94
C LEU A 52 3.57 7.88 -11.45
N GLY A 53 3.74 6.63 -11.90
CA GLY A 53 3.93 6.31 -13.32
C GLY A 53 2.70 6.59 -14.19
N ASN A 54 1.50 6.63 -13.60
CA ASN A 54 0.26 7.01 -14.25
C ASN A 54 -0.57 7.87 -13.29
N LYS A 55 -0.06 9.05 -12.98
CA LYS A 55 -0.59 9.92 -11.93
C LYS A 55 -2.00 10.42 -12.27
N ASP A 56 -2.98 9.96 -11.51
CA ASP A 56 -4.40 10.34 -11.58
C ASP A 56 -4.90 10.99 -10.27
N PHE A 57 -3.98 11.49 -9.45
CA PHE A 57 -4.26 12.00 -8.10
C PHE A 57 -3.47 13.27 -7.79
N ASN A 58 -3.93 13.96 -6.75
CA ASN A 58 -3.21 15.09 -6.15
C ASN A 58 -2.24 14.55 -5.08
N LEU A 59 -0.96 14.87 -5.23
CA LEU A 59 0.10 14.50 -4.30
C LEU A 59 0.42 15.69 -3.40
N VAL A 60 0.21 15.52 -2.09
CA VAL A 60 0.34 16.61 -1.11
C VAL A 60 1.42 16.27 -0.10
N ASN A 61 2.42 17.14 0.01
CA ASN A 61 3.46 17.05 1.03
C ASN A 61 2.96 17.71 2.32
N VAL A 62 3.00 16.99 3.43
CA VAL A 62 2.61 17.53 4.75
C VAL A 62 3.77 17.62 5.75
N HIS A 63 5.00 17.34 5.30
CA HIS A 63 6.15 17.24 6.18
C HIS A 63 6.67 18.60 6.64
N ILE A 64 6.69 18.79 7.95
CA ILE A 64 7.46 19.87 8.59
C ILE A 64 8.56 19.31 9.49
N PRO A 65 9.72 19.97 9.62
CA PRO A 65 10.15 21.12 8.80
C PRO A 65 10.30 20.72 7.32
N TYR A 66 10.09 21.68 6.41
CA TYR A 66 10.18 21.42 4.97
C TYR A 66 11.57 20.89 4.63
N ALA A 67 11.62 19.76 3.91
CA ALA A 67 12.85 19.04 3.59
C ALA A 67 12.94 18.66 2.11
N GLY A 68 12.23 19.39 1.24
CA GLY A 68 12.04 19.04 -0.16
C GLY A 68 10.79 18.17 -0.39
N GLU A 69 10.61 17.76 -1.64
CA GLU A 69 9.42 17.07 -2.10
C GLU A 69 9.69 16.00 -3.16
N ILE A 70 8.71 15.09 -3.32
CA ILE A 70 8.72 14.09 -4.39
C ILE A 70 8.39 14.81 -5.70
N PRO A 71 9.10 14.53 -6.81
CA PRO A 71 8.74 15.11 -8.11
C PRO A 71 7.28 14.81 -8.48
N GLY A 72 6.55 15.85 -8.87
CA GLY A 72 5.11 15.76 -9.16
C GLY A 72 4.19 16.05 -7.96
N THR A 73 4.73 16.53 -6.83
CA THR A 73 3.92 17.12 -5.75
C THR A 73 3.15 18.34 -6.26
N ASP A 74 1.85 18.37 -6.00
CA ASP A 74 0.96 19.45 -6.44
C ASP A 74 0.83 20.55 -5.38
N SER A 75 0.94 20.19 -4.09
CA SER A 75 0.87 21.17 -3.00
C SER A 75 1.64 20.75 -1.74
N PHE A 76 2.01 21.74 -0.96
CA PHE A 76 2.61 21.58 0.37
C PHE A 76 1.72 22.23 1.43
N VAL A 77 1.19 21.45 2.38
CA VAL A 77 0.34 21.94 3.47
C VAL A 77 0.81 21.28 4.78
N PRO A 78 1.37 22.02 5.75
CA PRO A 78 1.81 21.44 7.02
C PRO A 78 0.71 20.63 7.69
N TYR A 79 1.05 19.43 8.20
CA TYR A 79 0.03 18.52 8.76
C TYR A 79 -0.77 19.17 9.91
N ASN A 80 -0.14 20.05 10.69
CA ASN A 80 -0.72 20.76 11.82
C ASN A 80 -1.52 22.02 11.41
N GLU A 81 -1.55 22.36 10.13
CA GLU A 81 -2.28 23.50 9.58
C GLU A 81 -3.24 23.07 8.45
N ILE A 82 -3.57 21.77 8.36
CA ILE A 82 -4.32 21.25 7.21
C ILE A 82 -5.78 21.71 7.18
N GLU A 83 -6.48 21.75 8.32
CA GLU A 83 -7.87 22.25 8.42
C GLU A 83 -8.04 23.73 8.02
N PRO A 84 -7.22 24.69 8.52
CA PRO A 84 -7.35 26.08 8.08
C PRO A 84 -6.93 26.29 6.62
N ASN A 85 -6.29 25.31 5.98
CA ASN A 85 -5.77 25.39 4.62
C ASN A 85 -6.50 24.47 3.62
N LEU A 86 -7.76 24.08 3.88
CA LEU A 86 -8.54 23.25 2.95
C LEU A 86 -8.66 23.82 1.53
N SER A 87 -8.55 25.14 1.36
CA SER A 87 -8.54 25.81 0.05
C SER A 87 -7.30 25.46 -0.81
N ARG A 88 -6.23 24.95 -0.18
CA ARG A 88 -4.99 24.50 -0.84
C ARG A 88 -5.04 23.01 -1.23
N LEU A 89 -6.14 22.34 -0.88
CA LEU A 89 -6.42 20.96 -1.25
C LEU A 89 -7.44 20.91 -2.41
N PRO A 90 -7.57 19.76 -3.10
CA PRO A 90 -8.64 19.53 -4.05
C PRO A 90 -10.02 19.90 -3.47
N GLN A 91 -10.72 20.80 -4.17
CA GLN A 91 -12.07 21.23 -3.78
C GLN A 91 -13.12 20.17 -4.10
N ASP A 92 -12.88 19.40 -5.17
CA ASP A 92 -13.66 18.20 -5.46
C ASP A 92 -13.33 17.09 -4.45
N LYS A 93 -14.28 16.78 -3.59
CA LYS A 93 -14.16 15.73 -2.57
C LYS A 93 -14.09 14.32 -3.14
N ALA A 94 -14.45 14.13 -4.42
CA ALA A 94 -14.27 12.88 -5.12
C ALA A 94 -12.88 12.74 -5.77
N ALA A 95 -12.08 13.82 -5.83
CA ALA A 95 -10.75 13.78 -6.40
C ALA A 95 -9.82 12.89 -5.56
N LYS A 96 -9.12 11.97 -6.22
CA LYS A 96 -8.12 11.12 -5.57
C LYS A 96 -6.99 12.01 -5.02
N MET A 97 -6.64 11.80 -3.77
CA MET A 97 -5.55 12.49 -3.08
C MET A 97 -4.64 11.48 -2.41
N VAL A 98 -3.33 11.71 -2.49
CA VAL A 98 -2.32 11.03 -1.69
C VAL A 98 -1.58 12.09 -0.89
N ILE A 99 -1.61 11.94 0.43
CA ILE A 99 -0.87 12.80 1.34
C ILE A 99 0.34 12.03 1.87
N TYR A 100 1.49 12.68 1.94
CA TYR A 100 2.73 12.01 2.35
C TYR A 100 3.57 12.90 3.26
N CYS A 101 4.37 12.24 4.10
CA CYS A 101 5.47 12.86 4.81
C CYS A 101 6.72 11.99 4.67
N ARG A 102 7.74 12.21 5.52
CA ARG A 102 8.97 11.41 5.48
C ARG A 102 8.80 9.95 5.94
N SER A 103 7.94 9.70 6.93
CA SER A 103 7.89 8.40 7.64
C SER A 103 6.48 7.90 7.97
N GLY A 104 5.44 8.49 7.38
CA GLY A 104 4.04 8.09 7.60
C GLY A 104 3.35 8.76 8.79
N TYR A 105 4.07 9.17 9.85
CA TYR A 105 3.44 9.71 11.08
C TYR A 105 2.60 10.97 10.83
N MET A 106 3.21 12.02 10.26
CA MET A 106 2.51 13.30 10.01
C MET A 106 1.38 13.16 8.97
N SER A 107 1.56 12.29 7.97
CA SER A 107 0.51 12.02 6.98
C SER A 107 -0.65 11.23 7.57
N GLY A 108 -0.40 10.35 8.55
CA GLY A 108 -1.47 9.68 9.30
C GLY A 108 -2.32 10.68 10.10
N ILE A 109 -1.69 11.61 10.83
CA ILE A 109 -2.40 12.68 11.55
C ILE A 109 -3.23 13.54 10.59
N ALA A 110 -2.63 13.95 9.47
CA ALA A 110 -3.33 14.72 8.45
C ALA A 110 -4.51 13.94 7.84
N ALA A 111 -4.36 12.63 7.61
CA ALA A 111 -5.43 11.77 7.10
C ALA A 111 -6.60 11.64 8.08
N GLU A 112 -6.30 11.52 9.38
CA GLU A 112 -7.31 11.41 10.44
C GLU A 112 -8.07 12.71 10.68
N THR A 113 -7.47 13.84 10.31
CA THR A 113 -8.04 15.19 10.49
C THR A 113 -8.99 15.57 9.34
N LEU A 114 -8.83 14.98 8.15
CA LEU A 114 -9.60 15.27 6.93
C LEU A 114 -10.84 14.38 6.78
#